data_AF-A0A967GQK9-F1
#
_entry.id   AF-A0A967GQK9-F1
#
_cell.length_a   1.000
_cell.length_b   1.000
_cell.length_c   1.000
_cell.angle_alpha   90.00
_cell.angle_beta   90.00
_cell.angle_gamma   90.00
#
_symmetry.space_group_name_H-M   'P 1'
#
loop_
_entity.id
_entity.type
_entity.pdbx_description
1 polymer ?
#
loop_
_entity_poly.entity_id
_entity_poly.type
_entity_poly.pdbx_seq_one_letter_code
_entity_poly.pdbx_strand_id
1 'polypeptide(L)'
;MVADRDAFEAEYGTDFPIGGEFSGSLDNDGEQLTLRDASGAGILDFTYNDSSAWPVEADGNGPSLVLRAPGQPSDLNDPLNWRDSTEAGGNPASSDATTFTGNPAADQDQDGMEALFEYALGTSDTVPGSPAGLLLPDLQSDGHLTITIRTNLLASDLADSLEHSGDLLSWSPLSGFNPSEIRRDAANGTALIVYRSRKPVPSGPQRDFLRRRVTKR
;
A
#
# COMPACT_ATOMS: atom_id res chain seq x y z
N MET A 1 -1.56 -16.74 16.01
CA MET A 1 -0.64 -17.67 16.69
C MET A 1 0.53 -16.87 17.22
N VAL A 2 1.26 -17.36 18.21
CA VAL A 2 2.43 -16.69 18.81
C VAL A 2 3.59 -17.67 18.95
N ALA A 3 4.84 -17.19 19.03
CA ALA A 3 5.99 -18.05 19.26
C ALA A 3 6.13 -18.44 20.74
N ASP A 4 5.73 -17.52 21.64
CA ASP A 4 5.77 -17.66 23.09
C ASP A 4 4.54 -16.96 23.67
N ARG A 5 3.63 -17.74 24.26
CA ARG A 5 2.41 -17.21 24.87
C ARG A 5 2.69 -16.34 26.08
N ASP A 6 3.59 -16.76 26.97
CA ASP A 6 3.83 -16.05 28.23
C ASP A 6 4.45 -14.67 27.95
N ALA A 7 5.37 -14.59 26.99
CA ALA A 7 5.94 -13.31 26.56
C ALA A 7 4.89 -12.40 25.91
N PHE A 8 4.03 -12.94 25.06
CA PHE A 8 2.94 -12.18 24.44
C PHE A 8 1.94 -11.65 25.47
N GLU A 9 1.51 -12.50 26.41
CA GLU A 9 0.57 -12.13 27.47
C GLU A 9 1.20 -11.15 28.48
N ALA A 10 2.51 -11.19 28.69
CA ALA A 10 3.22 -10.21 29.51
C ALA A 10 3.27 -8.81 28.86
N GLU A 11 3.39 -8.75 27.54
CA GLU A 11 3.46 -7.48 26.79
C GLU A 11 2.06 -6.89 26.55
N TYR A 12 1.12 -7.70 26.04
CA TYR A 12 -0.20 -7.22 25.60
C TYR A 12 -1.32 -7.52 26.60
N GLY A 13 -1.12 -8.42 27.55
CA GLY A 13 -2.17 -8.89 28.47
C GLY A 13 -2.88 -10.15 27.98
N THR A 14 -3.78 -10.68 28.83
CA THR A 14 -4.39 -12.01 28.66
C THR A 14 -5.72 -12.01 27.90
N ASP A 15 -6.23 -10.84 27.50
CA ASP A 15 -7.57 -10.70 26.92
C ASP A 15 -7.62 -10.94 25.40
N PHE A 16 -6.48 -11.28 24.79
CA PHE A 16 -6.35 -11.47 23.35
C PHE A 16 -6.59 -12.92 22.92
N PRO A 17 -7.30 -13.16 21.80
CA PRO A 17 -7.49 -14.50 21.26
C PRO A 17 -6.18 -15.03 20.65
N ILE A 18 -5.54 -16.00 21.32
CA ILE A 18 -4.35 -16.69 20.82
C ILE A 18 -4.76 -18.00 20.15
N GLY A 19 -4.66 -18.07 18.81
CA GLY A 19 -5.01 -19.25 18.01
C GLY A 19 -4.07 -20.46 18.11
N GLY A 20 -3.07 -20.40 19.00
CA GLY A 20 -2.08 -21.45 19.22
C GLY A 20 -0.64 -20.91 19.25
N GLU A 21 0.28 -21.75 19.70
CA GLU A 21 1.72 -21.49 19.66
C GLU A 21 2.34 -22.23 18.47
N PHE A 22 3.23 -21.56 17.72
CA PHE A 22 4.03 -22.21 16.70
C PHE A 22 5.43 -22.51 17.22
N SER A 23 6.03 -23.60 16.74
CA SER A 23 7.41 -23.97 17.06
C SER A 23 8.37 -23.46 16.00
N GLY A 24 9.61 -23.14 16.40
CA GLY A 24 10.65 -22.68 15.50
C GLY A 24 10.73 -21.15 15.45
N SER A 25 11.28 -20.63 14.37
CA SER A 25 11.44 -19.20 14.14
C SER A 25 11.21 -18.91 12.67
N LEU A 26 10.77 -17.70 12.39
CA LEU A 26 10.64 -17.21 11.01
C LEU A 26 12.02 -16.78 10.48
N ASP A 27 12.27 -16.95 9.19
CA ASP A 27 13.53 -16.56 8.54
C ASP A 27 13.61 -15.03 8.35
N ASN A 28 14.63 -14.41 8.93
CA ASN A 28 14.79 -12.95 8.84
C ASN A 28 15.01 -12.48 7.39
N ASP A 29 15.58 -13.31 6.51
CA ASP A 29 15.86 -12.94 5.11
C ASP A 29 14.64 -13.20 4.18
N GLY A 30 13.57 -13.79 4.70
CA GLY A 30 12.35 -14.10 3.98
C GLY A 30 12.08 -15.59 3.77
N GLU A 31 10.81 -15.98 3.82
CA GLU A 31 10.34 -17.33 3.51
C GLU A 31 8.89 -17.32 3.01
N GLN A 32 8.40 -18.48 2.58
CA GLN A 32 6.98 -18.66 2.29
C GLN A 32 6.20 -18.96 3.58
N LEU A 33 5.19 -18.13 3.86
CA LEU A 33 4.22 -18.36 4.92
C LEU A 33 2.91 -18.86 4.34
N THR A 34 2.43 -19.99 4.86
CA THR A 34 1.10 -20.50 4.57
C THR A 34 0.31 -20.69 5.86
N LEU A 35 -0.84 -20.03 5.96
CA LEU A 35 -1.82 -20.29 7.00
C LEU A 35 -2.94 -21.14 6.43
N ARG A 36 -3.29 -22.24 7.09
CA ARG A 36 -4.38 -23.15 6.66
C ARG A 36 -5.37 -23.33 7.79
N ASP A 37 -6.64 -23.54 7.43
CA ASP A 37 -7.67 -23.91 8.39
C ASP A 37 -7.59 -25.40 8.78
N ALA A 38 -8.44 -25.85 9.70
CA ALA A 38 -8.48 -27.23 10.17
C ALA A 38 -8.86 -28.26 9.07
N SER A 39 -9.45 -27.81 7.96
CA SER A 39 -9.75 -28.66 6.80
C SER A 39 -8.59 -28.74 5.78
N GLY A 40 -7.53 -27.95 6.00
CA GLY A 40 -6.38 -27.83 5.10
C GLY A 40 -6.55 -26.76 4.00
N ALA A 41 -7.68 -26.03 3.99
CA ALA A 41 -7.90 -24.94 3.07
C ALA A 41 -6.98 -23.76 3.41
N GLY A 42 -6.36 -23.16 2.40
CA GLY A 42 -5.48 -22.01 2.57
C GLY A 42 -6.26 -20.77 2.99
N ILE A 43 -5.83 -20.15 4.10
CA ILE A 43 -6.29 -18.83 4.57
C ILE A 43 -5.36 -17.75 4.01
N LEU A 44 -4.04 -17.96 4.08
CA LEU A 44 -3.01 -17.06 3.53
C LEU A 44 -1.88 -17.88 2.91
N ASP A 45 -1.30 -17.39 1.83
CA ASP A 45 -0.10 -17.96 1.19
C ASP A 45 0.68 -16.85 0.49
N PHE A 46 1.86 -16.52 1.01
CA PHE A 46 2.72 -15.48 0.46
C PHE A 46 4.19 -15.69 0.83
N THR A 47 5.08 -15.13 0.03
CA THR A 47 6.52 -15.08 0.34
C THR A 47 6.90 -13.67 0.73
N TYR A 48 7.37 -13.47 1.97
CA TYR A 48 7.95 -12.19 2.38
C TYR A 48 9.47 -12.20 2.17
N ASN A 49 10.08 -11.03 2.16
CA ASN A 49 11.52 -10.86 1.98
C ASN A 49 11.99 -9.52 2.61
N ASP A 50 13.29 -9.42 2.88
CA ASP A 50 13.99 -8.29 3.49
C ASP A 50 14.28 -7.09 2.54
N SER A 51 13.91 -7.19 1.26
CA SER A 51 14.14 -6.11 0.30
C SER A 51 13.33 -4.86 0.62
N SER A 52 13.85 -3.69 0.20
CA SER A 52 13.25 -2.37 0.44
C SER A 52 11.84 -2.17 -0.13
N ALA A 53 11.33 -3.12 -0.93
CA ALA A 53 9.95 -3.13 -1.38
C ALA A 53 8.99 -3.48 -0.23
N TRP A 54 9.41 -4.35 0.69
CA TRP A 54 8.66 -4.72 1.89
C TRP A 54 8.76 -3.65 2.98
N PRO A 55 7.82 -3.65 3.94
CA PRO A 55 7.85 -2.73 5.09
C PRO A 55 9.06 -3.04 6.00
N VAL A 56 10.02 -2.11 6.07
CA VAL A 56 11.31 -2.32 6.76
C VAL A 56 11.21 -2.10 8.27
N GLU A 57 10.25 -1.30 8.75
CA GLU A 57 10.10 -1.12 10.20
C GLU A 57 9.55 -2.39 10.85
N ALA A 58 8.76 -3.17 10.11
CA ALA A 58 8.33 -4.51 10.51
C ALA A 58 9.48 -5.53 10.61
N ASP A 59 10.64 -5.25 10.04
CA ASP A 59 11.84 -6.08 10.10
C ASP A 59 12.69 -5.76 11.35
N GLY A 60 12.11 -6.03 12.52
CA GLY A 60 12.82 -5.97 13.80
C GLY A 60 12.95 -4.59 14.44
N ASN A 61 12.37 -3.52 13.86
CA ASN A 61 12.40 -2.17 14.45
C ASN A 61 11.22 -1.89 15.41
N GLY A 62 10.32 -2.85 15.60
CA GLY A 62 9.25 -2.80 16.60
C GLY A 62 7.84 -2.88 16.01
N PRO A 63 7.52 -2.19 14.90
CA PRO A 63 6.26 -2.38 14.20
C PRO A 63 6.04 -3.82 13.72
N SER A 64 4.79 -4.16 13.43
CA SER A 64 4.39 -5.44 12.84
C SER A 64 4.05 -5.29 11.36
N LEU A 65 4.15 -6.39 10.61
CA LEU A 65 3.75 -6.45 9.20
C LEU A 65 2.22 -6.60 9.09
N VAL A 66 1.56 -5.59 8.52
CA VAL A 66 0.09 -5.50 8.44
C VAL A 66 -0.39 -5.53 6.99
N LEU A 67 -1.34 -6.43 6.70
CA LEU A 67 -2.04 -6.44 5.41
C LEU A 67 -2.99 -5.24 5.33
N ARG A 68 -2.89 -4.44 4.28
CA ARG A 68 -3.60 -3.16 4.15
C ARG A 68 -5.12 -3.30 4.05
N ALA A 69 -5.62 -4.28 3.32
CA ALA A 69 -7.05 -4.47 3.06
C ALA A 69 -7.47 -5.93 3.33
N PRO A 70 -7.46 -6.38 4.60
CA PRO A 70 -7.79 -7.75 4.95
C PRO A 70 -9.24 -8.07 4.52
N GLY A 71 -9.44 -9.28 3.98
CA GLY A 71 -10.74 -9.73 3.47
C GLY A 71 -11.10 -9.24 2.07
N GLN A 72 -10.26 -8.42 1.43
CA GLN A 72 -10.40 -8.05 0.02
C GLN A 72 -9.45 -8.90 -0.85
N PRO A 73 -9.87 -9.31 -2.06
CA PRO A 73 -8.96 -9.96 -3.01
C PRO A 73 -7.76 -9.06 -3.30
N SER A 74 -6.56 -9.56 -3.03
CA SER A 74 -5.29 -8.89 -3.28
C SER A 74 -4.20 -9.92 -3.53
N ASP A 75 -3.14 -9.53 -4.25
CA ASP A 75 -1.96 -10.37 -4.39
C ASP A 75 -1.10 -10.23 -3.14
N LEU A 76 -1.07 -11.26 -2.30
CA LEU A 76 -0.32 -11.24 -1.06
C LEU A 76 1.21 -11.24 -1.29
N ASN A 77 1.68 -11.54 -2.50
CA ASN A 77 3.09 -11.43 -2.85
C ASN A 77 3.48 -10.03 -3.35
N ASP A 78 2.52 -9.12 -3.51
CA ASP A 78 2.79 -7.72 -3.82
C ASP A 78 3.07 -6.96 -2.51
N PRO A 79 4.30 -6.45 -2.30
CA PRO A 79 4.66 -5.70 -1.10
C PRO A 79 3.77 -4.47 -0.87
N LEU A 80 3.17 -3.88 -1.92
CA LEU A 80 2.25 -2.74 -1.79
C LEU A 80 0.93 -3.07 -1.11
N ASN A 81 0.61 -4.36 -0.92
CA ASN A 81 -0.51 -4.79 -0.10
C ASN A 81 -0.16 -4.87 1.39
N TRP A 82 1.10 -4.68 1.75
CA TRP A 82 1.59 -4.71 3.12
C TRP A 82 2.12 -3.34 3.56
N ARG A 83 2.07 -3.10 4.87
CA ARG A 83 2.61 -1.91 5.52
C ARG A 83 3.09 -2.22 6.94
N ASP A 84 3.85 -1.30 7.50
CA ASP A 84 4.16 -1.30 8.93
C ASP A 84 2.90 -0.93 9.73
N SER A 85 2.79 -1.45 10.95
CA SER A 85 1.88 -0.87 11.94
C SER A 85 2.36 0.51 12.36
N THR A 86 1.43 1.37 12.76
CA THR A 86 1.71 2.74 13.23
C THR A 86 2.33 2.78 14.62
N GLU A 87 2.08 1.75 15.44
CA GLU A 87 2.62 1.62 16.80
C GLU A 87 3.74 0.57 16.85
N ALA A 88 4.75 0.84 17.69
CA ALA A 88 5.73 -0.17 18.08
C ALA A 88 5.03 -1.25 18.92
N GLY A 89 5.31 -2.53 18.65
CA GLY A 89 4.54 -3.67 19.18
C GLY A 89 3.26 -3.96 18.37
N GLY A 90 2.91 -3.11 17.41
CA GLY A 90 1.72 -3.27 16.59
C GLY A 90 0.41 -3.16 17.37
N ASN A 91 -0.65 -3.67 16.76
CA ASN A 91 -2.02 -3.43 17.17
C ASN A 91 -2.82 -4.75 17.22
N PRO A 92 -2.46 -5.70 18.12
CA PRO A 92 -3.15 -6.98 18.21
C PRO A 92 -4.65 -6.80 18.41
N ALA A 93 -5.44 -7.68 17.77
CA ALA A 93 -6.91 -7.68 17.74
C ALA A 93 -7.61 -6.33 17.40
N SER A 94 -6.88 -5.36 16.86
CA SER A 94 -7.39 -4.07 16.43
C SER A 94 -6.84 -3.70 15.06
N SER A 95 -7.20 -2.53 14.56
CA SER A 95 -6.73 -2.02 13.27
C SER A 95 -6.33 -0.56 13.44
N ASP A 96 -5.17 -0.24 12.89
CA ASP A 96 -4.65 1.11 12.70
C ASP A 96 -4.84 1.61 11.26
N ALA A 97 -5.68 0.92 10.47
CA ALA A 97 -6.12 1.42 9.18
C ALA A 97 -7.09 2.59 9.36
N THR A 98 -7.00 3.55 8.45
CA THR A 98 -7.93 4.69 8.41
C THR A 98 -9.10 4.39 7.47
N THR A 99 -10.19 5.14 7.65
CA THR A 99 -11.34 5.16 6.74
C THR A 99 -11.69 6.59 6.40
N PHE A 100 -11.96 6.88 5.14
CA PHE A 100 -12.38 8.21 4.71
C PHE A 100 -13.73 8.59 5.31
N THR A 101 -13.85 9.82 5.80
CA THR A 101 -15.11 10.40 6.28
C THR A 101 -15.32 11.78 5.69
N GLY A 102 -16.57 12.15 5.41
CA GLY A 102 -16.92 13.48 4.89
C GLY A 102 -17.33 13.46 3.42
N ASN A 103 -17.33 14.64 2.80
CA ASN A 103 -17.67 14.81 1.39
C ASN A 103 -16.42 14.55 0.53
N PRO A 104 -16.43 13.54 -0.36
CA PRO A 104 -15.29 13.25 -1.24
C PRO A 104 -14.82 14.42 -2.10
N ALA A 105 -15.75 15.29 -2.50
CA ALA A 105 -15.51 16.43 -3.38
C ALA A 105 -15.40 17.77 -2.61
N ALA A 106 -15.21 17.73 -1.29
CA ALA A 106 -14.82 18.94 -0.57
C ALA A 106 -13.42 19.38 -1.00
N ASP A 107 -13.18 20.67 -0.92
CA ASP A 107 -11.89 21.35 -1.13
C ASP A 107 -11.91 22.53 -0.15
N GLN A 108 -11.66 22.21 1.13
CA GLN A 108 -11.91 23.15 2.22
C GLN A 108 -10.83 24.23 2.32
N ASP A 109 -9.62 23.94 1.86
CA ASP A 109 -8.51 24.89 1.80
C ASP A 109 -8.35 25.61 0.44
N GLN A 110 -9.13 25.20 -0.58
CA GLN A 110 -9.25 25.82 -1.90
C GLN A 110 -7.96 25.73 -2.73
N ASP A 111 -7.19 24.65 -2.57
CA ASP A 111 -5.98 24.41 -3.34
C ASP A 111 -6.25 23.66 -4.66
N GLY A 112 -7.51 23.25 -4.90
CA GLY A 112 -7.95 22.53 -6.08
C GLY A 112 -7.80 21.01 -5.99
N MET A 113 -7.50 20.47 -4.80
CA MET A 113 -7.50 19.05 -4.52
C MET A 113 -8.74 18.64 -3.73
N GLU A 114 -9.41 17.59 -4.21
CA GLU A 114 -10.58 17.08 -3.51
C GLU A 114 -10.18 16.25 -2.28
N ALA A 115 -10.94 16.36 -1.19
CA ALA A 115 -10.68 15.72 0.10
C ALA A 115 -10.43 14.21 0.01
N LEU A 116 -11.14 13.48 -0.86
CA LEU A 116 -10.89 12.05 -1.05
C LEU A 116 -9.52 11.78 -1.66
N PHE A 117 -9.11 12.62 -2.61
CA PHE A 117 -7.83 12.49 -3.26
C PHE A 117 -6.70 12.83 -2.29
N GLU A 118 -6.85 13.86 -1.46
CA GLU A 118 -5.92 14.17 -0.37
C GLU A 118 -5.78 13.05 0.65
N TYR A 119 -6.89 12.46 1.08
CA TYR A 119 -6.87 11.29 1.94
C TYR A 119 -6.10 10.11 1.31
N ALA A 120 -6.22 9.91 0.00
CA ALA A 120 -5.47 8.90 -0.74
C ALA A 120 -3.97 9.17 -0.82
N LEU A 121 -3.54 10.41 -0.58
CA LEU A 121 -2.14 10.82 -0.55
C LEU A 121 -1.58 10.86 0.87
N GLY A 122 -2.44 10.82 1.89
CA GLY A 122 -2.08 11.03 3.28
C GLY A 122 -1.83 12.51 3.58
N THR A 123 -2.58 13.40 2.92
CA THR A 123 -2.66 14.84 3.22
C THR A 123 -4.03 15.20 3.82
N SER A 124 -4.32 16.49 4.00
CA SER A 124 -5.50 16.96 4.72
C SER A 124 -6.17 18.12 3.99
N ASP A 125 -7.49 17.99 3.78
CA ASP A 125 -8.42 18.98 3.21
C ASP A 125 -8.46 20.35 3.92
N THR A 126 -7.68 20.50 4.98
CA THR A 126 -7.61 21.73 5.76
C THR A 126 -6.24 22.41 5.70
N VAL A 127 -5.29 21.83 4.98
CA VAL A 127 -3.89 22.26 4.92
C VAL A 127 -3.45 22.33 3.47
N PRO A 128 -3.28 23.54 2.90
CA PRO A 128 -2.96 23.72 1.49
C PRO A 128 -1.79 22.85 1.04
N GLY A 129 -2.03 22.01 0.05
CA GLY A 129 -1.06 21.13 -0.57
C GLY A 129 -0.52 21.70 -1.89
N SER A 130 0.15 20.82 -2.64
CA SER A 130 0.50 21.12 -4.01
C SER A 130 -0.03 20.02 -4.93
N PRO A 131 -0.84 20.38 -5.94
CA PRO A 131 -1.23 19.43 -6.97
C PRO A 131 -0.07 19.08 -7.92
N ALA A 132 1.08 19.76 -7.81
CA ALA A 132 2.29 19.41 -8.53
C ALA A 132 3.00 18.26 -7.79
N GLY A 133 2.78 17.02 -8.23
CA GLY A 133 3.35 15.83 -7.57
C GLY A 133 2.44 14.61 -7.52
N LEU A 134 1.17 14.78 -7.88
CA LEU A 134 0.11 13.78 -7.72
C LEU A 134 0.26 12.58 -8.66
N LEU A 135 0.80 12.85 -9.84
CA LEU A 135 1.15 11.91 -10.89
C LEU A 135 2.27 12.58 -11.69
N LEU A 136 3.51 12.14 -11.50
CA LEU A 136 4.69 12.73 -12.14
C LEU A 136 5.18 11.81 -13.26
N PRO A 137 4.79 12.05 -14.53
CA PRO A 137 5.35 11.33 -15.66
C PRO A 137 6.76 11.86 -15.98
N ASP A 138 7.70 10.96 -16.25
CA ASP A 138 9.04 11.30 -16.71
C ASP A 138 9.49 10.30 -17.78
N LEU A 139 10.11 10.79 -18.86
CA LEU A 139 10.64 9.95 -19.93
C LEU A 139 12.13 9.72 -19.68
N GLN A 140 12.45 8.49 -19.29
CA GLN A 140 13.83 8.09 -19.01
C GLN A 140 14.68 8.11 -20.28
N SER A 141 15.99 8.28 -20.11
CA SER A 141 16.96 8.34 -21.22
C SER A 141 17.00 7.09 -22.11
N ASP A 142 16.58 5.94 -21.58
CA ASP A 142 16.45 4.68 -22.31
C ASP A 142 15.06 4.48 -22.99
N GLY A 143 14.24 5.54 -22.99
CA GLY A 143 12.95 5.61 -23.66
C GLY A 143 11.77 5.04 -22.85
N HIS A 144 11.97 4.59 -21.60
CA HIS A 144 10.86 4.13 -20.77
C HIS A 144 10.14 5.29 -20.09
N LEU A 145 8.81 5.21 -20.01
CA LEU A 145 8.03 6.15 -19.21
C LEU A 145 8.02 5.68 -17.76
N THR A 146 8.30 6.59 -16.84
CA THR A 146 8.07 6.40 -15.41
C THR A 146 6.95 7.29 -14.93
N ILE A 147 6.14 6.81 -13.99
CA ILE A 147 5.06 7.54 -13.35
C ILE A 147 5.26 7.41 -11.85
N THR A 148 5.48 8.52 -11.17
CA THR A 148 5.60 8.54 -9.70
C THR A 148 4.27 8.96 -9.08
N ILE A 149 3.81 8.20 -8.08
CA ILE A 149 2.64 8.55 -7.26
C ILE A 149 2.97 8.46 -5.77
N ARG A 150 2.30 9.26 -4.95
CA ARG A 150 2.25 9.09 -3.49
C ARG A 150 0.98 8.36 -3.08
N THR A 151 1.05 7.38 -2.18
CA THR A 151 -0.12 6.67 -1.66
C THR A 151 -0.15 6.68 -0.14
N ASN A 152 -1.35 6.80 0.43
CA ASN A 152 -1.62 6.55 1.83
C ASN A 152 -1.74 5.04 2.06
N LEU A 153 -0.77 4.44 2.74
CA LEU A 153 -0.77 3.01 3.03
C LEU A 153 -1.81 2.65 4.09
N LEU A 154 -2.17 3.58 4.98
CA LEU A 154 -3.18 3.39 6.03
C LEU A 154 -4.62 3.38 5.48
N ALA A 155 -4.85 3.96 4.31
CA ALA A 155 -6.17 4.03 3.68
C ALA A 155 -6.61 2.68 3.07
N SER A 156 -7.16 1.81 3.93
CA SER A 156 -7.64 0.46 3.56
C SER A 156 -8.93 0.45 2.74
N ASP A 157 -9.68 1.55 2.75
CA ASP A 157 -11.00 1.71 2.17
C ASP A 157 -10.98 2.32 0.76
N LEU A 158 -9.80 2.42 0.14
CA LEU A 158 -9.65 3.00 -1.19
C LEU A 158 -9.27 1.96 -2.25
N ALA A 159 -9.88 2.08 -3.42
CA ALA A 159 -9.33 1.56 -4.66
C ALA A 159 -8.65 2.71 -5.42
N ASP A 160 -7.40 2.48 -5.80
CA ASP A 160 -6.53 3.47 -6.44
C ASP A 160 -5.95 2.84 -7.70
N SER A 161 -6.19 3.46 -8.86
CA SER A 161 -5.75 2.95 -10.14
C SER A 161 -5.18 4.06 -11.02
N LEU A 162 -4.17 3.70 -11.80
CA LEU A 162 -3.75 4.50 -12.94
C LEU A 162 -4.61 4.10 -14.14
N GLU A 163 -5.08 5.09 -14.89
CA GLU A 163 -5.87 4.90 -16.10
C GLU A 163 -5.28 5.73 -17.25
N HIS A 164 -5.52 5.28 -18.47
CA HIS A 164 -5.10 5.98 -19.68
C HIS A 164 -6.26 6.17 -20.66
N SER A 165 -6.08 7.10 -21.61
CA SER A 165 -7.09 7.45 -22.60
C SER A 165 -6.45 8.06 -23.84
N GLY A 166 -6.93 7.70 -25.03
CA GLY A 166 -6.54 8.35 -26.29
C GLY A 166 -7.35 9.60 -26.64
N ASP A 167 -8.49 9.82 -25.97
CA ASP A 167 -9.50 10.83 -26.37
C ASP A 167 -10.04 11.70 -25.22
N LEU A 168 -9.57 11.47 -23.97
CA LEU A 168 -10.07 12.07 -22.72
C LEU A 168 -11.51 11.69 -22.33
N LEU A 169 -12.19 10.86 -23.12
CA LEU A 169 -13.57 10.46 -22.90
C LEU A 169 -13.65 9.02 -22.41
N SER A 170 -12.93 8.13 -23.08
CA SER A 170 -12.89 6.70 -22.82
C SER A 170 -11.63 6.38 -22.03
N TRP A 171 -11.79 5.86 -20.81
CA TRP A 171 -10.69 5.56 -19.90
C TRP A 171 -10.59 4.05 -19.66
N SER A 172 -9.37 3.54 -19.60
CA SER A 172 -9.08 2.13 -19.32
C SER A 172 -7.94 2.02 -18.29
N PRO A 173 -7.91 0.95 -17.47
CA PRO A 173 -6.80 0.70 -16.56
C PRO A 173 -5.46 0.73 -17.29
N LEU A 174 -4.49 1.44 -16.73
CA LEU A 174 -3.14 1.49 -17.26
C LEU A 174 -2.52 0.11 -17.14
N SER A 175 -2.02 -0.41 -18.25
CA SER A 175 -1.35 -1.70 -18.31
C SER A 175 0.04 -1.54 -18.89
N GLY A 176 0.91 -2.54 -18.70
CA GLY A 176 2.26 -2.44 -19.26
C GLY A 176 3.26 -1.73 -18.37
N PHE A 177 2.95 -1.49 -17.10
CA PHE A 177 3.84 -0.88 -16.12
C PHE A 177 4.04 -1.83 -14.94
N ASN A 178 5.23 -1.82 -14.35
CA ASN A 178 5.53 -2.52 -13.10
C ASN A 178 6.09 -1.50 -12.08
N PRO A 179 5.88 -1.69 -10.77
CA PRO A 179 6.65 -0.99 -9.76
C PRO A 179 8.15 -1.25 -9.98
N SER A 180 8.93 -0.17 -10.06
CA SER A 180 10.39 -0.21 -10.19
C SER A 180 11.10 0.28 -8.94
N GLU A 181 10.41 1.08 -8.13
CA GLU A 181 10.89 1.59 -6.85
C GLU A 181 9.70 1.84 -5.92
N ILE A 182 9.86 1.50 -4.65
CA ILE A 182 8.90 1.81 -3.57
C ILE A 182 9.72 2.46 -2.46
N ARG A 183 9.40 3.71 -2.13
CA ARG A 183 10.02 4.47 -1.04
C ARG A 183 8.97 4.72 0.03
N ARG A 184 9.06 3.96 1.12
CA ARG A 184 8.13 4.04 2.25
C ARG A 184 8.52 5.18 3.20
N ASP A 185 7.51 5.79 3.78
CA ASP A 185 7.60 6.77 4.86
C ASP A 185 6.70 6.27 6.00
N ALA A 186 7.30 5.44 6.86
CA ALA A 186 6.59 4.77 7.94
C ALA A 186 6.03 5.79 8.96
N ALA A 187 6.75 6.89 9.20
CA ALA A 187 6.32 7.94 10.12
C ALA A 187 5.00 8.60 9.70
N ASN A 188 4.76 8.71 8.39
CA ASN A 188 3.52 9.26 7.85
C ASN A 188 2.55 8.18 7.32
N GLY A 189 2.92 6.89 7.38
CA GLY A 189 2.13 5.80 6.79
C GLY A 189 1.92 5.96 5.28
N THR A 190 2.86 6.55 4.55
CA THR A 190 2.75 6.79 3.10
C THR A 190 3.87 6.12 2.31
N ALA A 191 3.72 6.03 0.99
CA ALA A 191 4.82 5.62 0.12
C ALA A 191 4.82 6.41 -1.19
N LEU A 192 6.00 6.65 -1.74
CA LEU A 192 6.20 7.04 -3.13
C LEU A 192 6.47 5.78 -3.96
N ILE A 193 5.74 5.61 -5.06
CA ILE A 193 5.83 4.44 -5.93
C ILE A 193 6.18 4.92 -7.33
N VAL A 194 7.27 4.39 -7.89
CA VAL A 194 7.68 4.65 -9.27
C VAL A 194 7.26 3.48 -10.15
N TYR A 195 6.23 3.67 -10.95
CA TYR A 195 5.84 2.73 -11.99
C TYR A 195 6.65 2.98 -13.25
N ARG A 196 7.21 1.93 -13.83
CA ARG A 196 7.98 2.01 -15.07
C ARG A 196 7.36 1.17 -16.16
N SER A 197 7.29 1.70 -17.38
CA SER A 197 6.79 0.95 -18.54
C SER A 197 7.68 -0.28 -18.79
N ARG A 198 7.06 -1.39 -19.22
CA ARG A 198 7.76 -2.64 -19.59
C ARG A 198 8.45 -2.56 -20.95
N LYS A 199 8.07 -1.57 -21.76
CA LYS A 199 8.63 -1.30 -23.08
C LYS A 199 8.91 0.20 -23.21
N PRO A 200 9.91 0.60 -24.01
CA PRO A 200 10.10 1.99 -24.37
C PRO A 200 8.86 2.56 -25.06
N VAL A 201 8.61 3.86 -24.86
CA VAL A 201 7.55 4.58 -25.56
C VAL A 201 7.87 4.57 -27.07
N PRO A 202 6.93 4.13 -27.93
CA PRO A 202 7.14 4.10 -29.37
C PRO A 202 7.50 5.48 -29.94
N SER A 203 8.41 5.51 -30.93
CA SER A 203 8.73 6.72 -31.66
C SER A 203 7.54 7.17 -32.53
N GLY A 204 7.19 8.46 -32.47
CA GLY A 204 6.15 9.07 -33.29
C GLY A 204 5.15 9.89 -32.47
N PRO A 205 4.20 10.60 -33.12
CA PRO A 205 3.17 11.33 -32.41
C PRO A 205 2.21 10.34 -31.74
N GLN A 206 2.41 10.09 -30.46
CA GLN A 206 1.42 9.47 -29.58
C GLN A 206 0.82 10.55 -28.69
N ARG A 207 -0.51 10.59 -28.63
CA ARG A 207 -1.24 11.31 -27.59
C ARG A 207 -1.93 10.27 -26.75
N ASP A 208 -1.45 10.13 -25.53
CA ASP A 208 -2.10 9.34 -24.50
C ASP A 208 -2.22 10.25 -23.28
N PHE A 209 -3.34 10.16 -22.60
CA PHE A 209 -3.64 10.93 -21.41
C PHE A 209 -3.62 9.99 -20.23
N LEU A 210 -2.98 10.41 -19.14
CA LEU A 210 -2.91 9.63 -17.91
C LEU A 210 -3.75 10.31 -16.84
N ARG A 211 -4.43 9.52 -16.03
CA ARG A 211 -5.02 9.98 -14.77
C ARG A 211 -4.80 8.94 -13.69
N ARG A 212 -4.87 9.41 -12.46
CA ARG A 212 -5.06 8.57 -11.29
C ARG A 212 -6.52 8.66 -10.89
N ARG A 213 -7.14 7.51 -10.65
CA ARG A 213 -8.51 7.41 -10.19
C ARG A 213 -8.51 6.80 -8.80
N VAL A 214 -9.10 7.53 -7.87
CA VAL A 214 -9.32 7.08 -6.50
C VAL A 214 -10.82 6.94 -6.29
N THR A 215 -11.23 5.80 -5.71
CA THR A 215 -12.63 5.56 -5.33
C THR A 215 -12.66 4.92 -3.95
N LYS A 216 -13.61 5.35 -3.12
CA LYS A 216 -13.93 4.67 -1.86
C LYS A 216 -14.63 3.33 -2.15
N ARG A 217 -14.23 2.28 -1.44
CA ARG A 217 -14.81 0.92 -1.51
C ARG A 217 -16.08 0.79 -0.68
#